data_AF-A0A0R2SLW6-F1
#
_entry.id   AF-A0A0R2SLW6-F1
#
_cell.length_a   1.000
_cell.length_b   1.000
_cell.length_c   1.000
_cell.angle_alpha   90.00
_cell.angle_beta   90.00
_cell.angle_gamma   90.00
#
_symmetry.space_group_name_H-M   'P 1'
#
loop_
_entity.id
_entity.type
_entity.pdbx_description
1 polymer ?
#
loop_
_entity_poly.entity_id
_entity_poly.type
_entity_poly.pdbx_seq_one_letter_code
_entity_poly.pdbx_strand_id
1 'polypeptide(L)'
;WPAAIDRANRMFNSKYPNVKVDIQYQTWGESLKKLDAALVAGNTPDVFEFGNTQVLKYSAAGALKDISSSKSRFAYSTNWLKGLEEAGSYDGKLYAVPYYAGSRAVMYRTDLFTSLKIKAPRTYEQFTAAADKLMAANSSNSKFSAVYMPGKYWYAAMGFVYDSKGAIAVQEAGKWKGSLDSAASIEGLTRWKNIVDKYSKADKSGDEGGQWEVFAGGNVAMSYSNGWETCCIAPQKGAFFPMPSIRAGEYMPAFLGGSNLGVPAKSKNPDWGVHWIKSFTSGQAMREIVKAGNLPNNTSMLTLVKGGNKQVAKGANSTWFVPAAEKWVNVENANVLQTMLSDIATGKKTVAEAAKDASAEITKLLN
;
A
#
# COMPACT_ATOMS: atom_id res chain seq x y z
N TRP A 1 -6.36 -11.83 6.50
CA TRP A 1 -5.40 -12.71 7.22
C TRP A 1 -6.12 -13.73 8.12
N PRO A 2 -6.65 -14.85 7.58
CA PRO A 2 -7.55 -15.75 8.32
C PRO A 2 -6.95 -16.31 9.61
N ALA A 3 -5.70 -16.80 9.58
CA ALA A 3 -5.04 -17.33 10.78
C ALA A 3 -4.89 -16.29 11.91
N ALA A 4 -4.70 -15.02 11.58
CA ALA A 4 -4.63 -13.93 12.55
C ALA A 4 -6.03 -13.64 13.15
N ILE A 5 -7.07 -13.66 12.32
CA ILE A 5 -8.47 -13.52 12.75
C ILE A 5 -8.86 -14.67 13.66
N ASP A 6 -8.54 -15.91 13.29
CA ASP A 6 -8.82 -17.09 14.12
C ASP A 6 -8.09 -17.02 15.47
N ARG A 7 -6.84 -16.54 15.47
CA ARG A 7 -6.08 -16.30 16.70
C ARG A 7 -6.76 -15.26 17.57
N ALA A 8 -7.19 -14.13 16.99
CA ALA A 8 -7.89 -13.06 17.68
C ALA A 8 -9.23 -13.55 18.26
N ASN A 9 -10.03 -14.27 17.48
CA ASN A 9 -11.32 -14.80 17.89
C ASN A 9 -11.18 -15.82 19.03
N ARG A 10 -10.20 -16.72 18.98
CA ARG A 10 -9.94 -17.64 20.12
C ARG A 10 -9.57 -16.87 21.40
N MET A 11 -8.71 -15.87 21.30
CA MET A 11 -8.32 -15.04 22.45
C MET A 11 -9.49 -14.23 23.00
N PHE A 12 -10.35 -13.72 22.11
CA PHE A 12 -11.54 -12.95 22.47
C PHE A 12 -12.60 -13.85 23.13
N ASN A 13 -12.97 -14.97 22.50
CA ASN A 13 -13.98 -15.90 23.01
C ASN A 13 -13.57 -16.56 24.32
N SER A 14 -12.26 -16.79 24.55
CA SER A 14 -11.76 -17.29 25.84
C SER A 14 -12.05 -16.32 27.00
N LYS A 15 -12.20 -15.02 26.73
CA LYS A 15 -12.52 -14.00 27.74
C LYS A 15 -14.00 -13.64 27.75
N TYR A 16 -14.66 -13.74 26.60
CA TYR A 16 -16.05 -13.35 26.39
C TYR A 16 -16.81 -14.48 25.68
N PRO A 17 -17.05 -15.62 26.36
CA PRO A 17 -17.60 -16.83 25.72
C PRO A 17 -19.02 -16.65 25.16
N ASN A 18 -19.76 -15.65 25.66
CA ASN A 18 -21.13 -15.36 25.26
C ASN A 18 -21.24 -14.30 24.15
N VAL A 19 -20.10 -13.81 23.62
CA VAL A 19 -20.08 -12.80 22.56
C VAL A 19 -19.65 -13.46 21.25
N LYS A 20 -20.49 -13.38 20.23
CA LYS A 20 -20.20 -13.91 18.89
C LYS A 20 -19.62 -12.81 18.00
N VAL A 21 -18.46 -13.07 17.42
CA VAL A 21 -17.85 -12.21 16.39
C VAL A 21 -18.30 -12.69 15.01
N ASP A 22 -18.89 -11.79 14.22
CA ASP A 22 -19.21 -12.02 12.82
C ASP A 22 -18.19 -11.31 11.92
N ILE A 23 -17.50 -12.06 11.06
CA ILE A 23 -16.43 -11.55 10.20
C ILE A 23 -16.93 -11.49 8.75
N GLN A 24 -16.95 -10.30 8.19
CA GLN A 24 -17.37 -10.05 6.82
C GLN A 24 -16.19 -9.62 5.96
N TYR A 25 -15.81 -10.45 4.98
CA TYR A 25 -14.77 -10.11 4.01
C TYR A 25 -15.36 -9.26 2.88
N GLN A 26 -14.72 -8.13 2.59
CA GLN A 26 -15.11 -7.22 1.52
C GLN A 26 -13.99 -7.08 0.50
N THR A 27 -14.34 -6.78 -0.76
CA THR A 27 -13.36 -6.36 -1.75
C THR A 27 -12.91 -4.93 -1.43
N TRP A 28 -11.61 -4.65 -1.60
CA TRP A 28 -11.03 -3.36 -1.24
C TRP A 28 -11.68 -2.18 -1.96
N GLY A 29 -12.01 -2.34 -3.25
CA GLY A 29 -12.64 -1.30 -4.06
C GLY A 29 -14.07 -0.91 -3.66
N GLU A 30 -14.81 -1.79 -2.98
CA GLU A 30 -16.22 -1.56 -2.63
C GLU A 30 -16.46 -1.34 -1.12
N SER A 31 -15.47 -1.64 -0.28
CA SER A 31 -15.65 -1.66 1.18
C SER A 31 -16.04 -0.28 1.75
N LEU A 32 -15.41 0.80 1.28
CA LEU A 32 -15.71 2.17 1.74
C LEU A 32 -17.11 2.64 1.32
N LYS A 33 -17.55 2.31 0.10
CA LYS A 33 -18.89 2.65 -0.38
C LYS A 33 -19.97 1.99 0.48
N LYS A 34 -19.76 0.72 0.86
CA LYS A 34 -20.65 0.00 1.78
C LYS A 34 -20.62 0.62 3.18
N LEU A 35 -19.44 1.02 3.67
CA LEU A 35 -19.33 1.71 4.95
C LEU A 35 -20.06 3.05 4.95
N ASP A 36 -19.92 3.87 3.90
CA ASP A 36 -20.61 5.14 3.73
C ASP A 36 -22.13 4.96 3.77
N ALA A 37 -22.66 3.97 3.04
CA ALA A 37 -24.08 3.62 3.07
C ALA A 37 -24.53 3.16 4.47
N ALA A 38 -23.74 2.35 5.15
CA ALA A 38 -24.02 1.87 6.51
C ALA A 38 -24.00 3.00 7.56
N LEU A 39 -23.11 3.97 7.40
CA LEU A 39 -23.04 5.19 8.21
C LEU A 39 -24.29 6.04 8.00
N VAL A 40 -24.77 6.22 6.77
CA VAL A 40 -26.03 6.93 6.49
C VAL A 40 -27.21 6.21 7.15
N ALA A 41 -27.31 4.89 6.94
CA ALA A 41 -28.39 4.05 7.47
C ALA A 41 -28.36 3.86 8.99
N GLY A 42 -27.26 4.20 9.67
CA GLY A 42 -27.08 3.96 11.11
C GLY A 42 -26.94 2.48 11.48
N ASN A 43 -26.47 1.65 10.54
CA ASN A 43 -26.27 0.21 10.72
C ASN A 43 -24.83 -0.18 10.37
N THR A 44 -23.86 0.43 11.04
CA THR A 44 -22.43 0.18 10.83
C THR A 44 -21.97 -1.11 11.52
N PRO A 45 -20.87 -1.74 11.07
CA PRO A 45 -20.20 -2.74 11.88
C PRO A 45 -19.61 -2.11 13.15
N ASP A 46 -19.23 -2.96 14.10
CA ASP A 46 -18.58 -2.52 15.34
C ASP A 46 -17.07 -2.27 15.18
N VAL A 47 -16.46 -2.90 14.18
CA VAL A 47 -15.07 -2.68 13.78
C VAL A 47 -14.99 -2.64 12.26
N PHE A 48 -14.20 -1.73 11.73
CA PHE A 48 -13.91 -1.66 10.30
C PHE A 48 -12.39 -1.56 10.08
N GLU A 49 -11.89 -2.29 9.08
CA GLU A 49 -10.51 -2.15 8.61
C GLU A 49 -10.43 -1.04 7.56
N PHE A 50 -9.67 -0.01 7.87
CA PHE A 50 -9.38 1.10 6.95
C PHE A 50 -7.97 0.91 6.39
N GLY A 51 -7.80 1.22 5.11
CA GLY A 51 -6.49 1.62 4.61
C GLY A 51 -6.01 2.84 5.38
N ASN A 52 -4.73 2.90 5.70
CA ASN A 52 -4.19 4.00 6.51
C ASN A 52 -4.43 5.39 5.89
N THR A 53 -4.52 5.51 4.55
CA THR A 53 -4.89 6.78 3.87
C THR A 53 -6.34 7.22 4.08
N GLN A 54 -7.21 6.30 4.50
CA GLN A 54 -8.66 6.50 4.52
C GLN A 54 -9.15 7.03 5.87
N VAL A 55 -8.41 6.78 6.95
CA VAL A 55 -8.83 7.08 8.32
C VAL A 55 -9.09 8.58 8.54
N LEU A 56 -8.26 9.44 7.95
CA LEU A 56 -8.35 10.89 8.14
C LEU A 56 -9.72 11.45 7.73
N LYS A 57 -10.28 11.03 6.58
CA LYS A 57 -11.63 11.41 6.14
C LYS A 57 -12.67 11.15 7.24
N TYR A 58 -12.69 9.92 7.73
CA TYR A 58 -13.75 9.46 8.64
C TYR A 58 -13.58 10.06 10.03
N SER A 59 -12.35 10.23 10.51
CA SER A 59 -12.08 10.90 11.79
C SER A 59 -12.45 12.40 11.73
N ALA A 60 -12.04 13.12 10.68
CA ALA A 60 -12.41 14.53 10.49
C ALA A 60 -13.92 14.75 10.34
N ALA A 61 -14.64 13.81 9.71
CA ALA A 61 -16.10 13.85 9.57
C ALA A 61 -16.87 13.42 10.85
N GLY A 62 -16.17 13.09 11.95
CA GLY A 62 -16.81 12.57 13.17
C GLY A 62 -17.46 11.19 13.01
N ALA A 63 -17.07 10.45 11.97
CA ALA A 63 -17.62 9.14 11.63
C ALA A 63 -16.93 7.97 12.36
N LEU A 64 -15.90 8.25 13.17
CA LEU A 64 -15.22 7.29 14.05
C LEU A 64 -15.32 7.71 15.51
N LYS A 65 -15.33 6.73 16.42
CA LYS A 65 -15.21 6.98 17.86
C LYS A 65 -13.79 7.41 18.23
N ASP A 66 -13.68 8.41 19.10
CA ASP A 66 -12.43 8.70 19.81
C ASP A 66 -12.15 7.55 20.81
N ILE A 67 -11.04 6.86 20.61
CA ILE A 67 -10.60 5.72 21.42
C ILE A 67 -9.32 6.03 22.19
N SER A 68 -8.97 7.30 22.36
CA SER A 68 -7.75 7.76 23.04
C SER A 68 -7.64 7.21 24.46
N SER A 69 -8.75 7.19 25.21
CA SER A 69 -8.81 6.63 26.57
C SER A 69 -8.48 5.14 26.63
N SER A 70 -8.61 4.42 25.51
CA SER A 70 -8.29 3.00 25.41
C SER A 70 -6.88 2.73 24.87
N LYS A 71 -6.09 3.74 24.50
CA LYS A 71 -4.76 3.57 23.88
C LYS A 71 -3.84 2.65 24.68
N SER A 72 -3.76 2.84 25.99
CA SER A 72 -2.93 2.04 26.90
C SER A 72 -3.35 0.56 26.99
N ARG A 73 -4.57 0.23 26.56
CA ARG A 73 -5.10 -1.15 26.58
C ARG A 73 -4.59 -1.98 25.40
N PHE A 74 -4.13 -1.35 24.32
CA PHE A 74 -3.65 -2.04 23.13
C PHE A 74 -2.17 -2.42 23.26
N ALA A 75 -1.80 -3.58 22.73
CA ALA A 75 -0.43 -4.05 22.78
C ALA A 75 0.50 -3.11 22.00
N TYR A 76 1.69 -2.89 22.54
CA TYR A 76 2.76 -2.10 21.91
C TYR A 76 2.40 -0.64 21.60
N SER A 77 1.40 -0.05 22.27
CA SER A 77 0.92 1.30 21.96
C SER A 77 1.92 2.44 22.21
N THR A 78 3.04 2.17 22.89
CA THR A 78 4.18 3.09 23.02
C THR A 78 5.22 2.92 21.91
N ASN A 79 5.15 1.81 21.16
CA ASN A 79 6.15 1.38 20.18
C ASN A 79 5.52 1.15 18.79
N TRP A 80 4.33 1.69 18.54
CA TRP A 80 3.70 1.61 17.23
C TRP A 80 4.57 2.26 16.18
N LEU A 81 4.42 1.80 14.93
CA LEU A 81 5.04 2.47 13.80
C LEU A 81 4.41 3.86 13.67
N LYS A 82 5.24 4.89 13.82
CA LYS A 82 4.82 6.30 13.86
C LYS A 82 3.88 6.68 12.71
N GLY A 83 4.20 6.30 11.48
CA GLY A 83 3.33 6.63 10.33
C GLY A 83 1.93 5.99 10.37
N LEU A 84 1.78 4.78 10.94
CA LEU A 84 0.46 4.18 11.14
C LEU A 84 -0.30 4.81 12.30
N GLU A 85 0.42 5.20 13.35
CA GLU A 85 -0.17 5.90 14.49
C GLU A 85 -0.66 7.30 14.09
N GLU A 86 0.14 8.04 13.33
CA GLU A 86 -0.21 9.34 12.76
C GLU A 86 -1.42 9.20 11.82
N ALA A 87 -1.40 8.22 10.91
CA ALA A 87 -2.55 7.94 10.05
C ALA A 87 -3.81 7.55 10.83
N GLY A 88 -3.65 6.92 12.00
CA GLY A 88 -4.73 6.54 12.91
C GLY A 88 -5.26 7.68 13.79
N SER A 89 -4.63 8.85 13.74
CA SER A 89 -4.87 9.95 14.66
C SER A 89 -5.27 11.23 13.92
N TYR A 90 -6.09 12.04 14.56
CA TYR A 90 -6.53 13.33 14.04
C TYR A 90 -6.76 14.29 15.21
N ASP A 91 -6.32 15.54 15.09
CA ASP A 91 -6.45 16.56 16.14
C ASP A 91 -6.03 16.09 17.55
N GLY A 92 -4.87 15.42 17.62
CA GLY A 92 -4.31 14.89 18.87
C GLY A 92 -5.03 13.66 19.46
N LYS A 93 -6.09 13.16 18.81
CA LYS A 93 -6.89 12.01 19.27
C LYS A 93 -6.67 10.78 18.41
N LEU A 94 -6.78 9.60 19.02
CA LEU A 94 -6.69 8.32 18.35
C LEU A 94 -8.08 7.85 17.90
N TYR A 95 -8.25 7.58 16.61
CA TYR A 95 -9.51 7.10 16.02
C TYR A 95 -9.41 5.69 15.42
N ALA A 96 -8.22 5.25 15.03
CA ALA A 96 -8.01 3.91 14.51
C ALA A 96 -6.67 3.32 14.95
N VAL A 97 -6.70 2.09 15.45
CA VAL A 97 -5.52 1.37 15.96
C VAL A 97 -4.67 0.84 14.81
N PRO A 98 -3.35 1.07 14.79
CA PRO A 98 -2.45 0.45 13.81
C PRO A 98 -2.63 -1.06 13.72
N TYR A 99 -2.85 -1.59 12.51
CA TYR A 99 -3.07 -3.02 12.29
C TYR A 99 -1.85 -3.73 11.70
N TYR A 100 -1.39 -3.32 10.52
CA TYR A 100 -0.15 -3.80 9.93
C TYR A 100 0.39 -2.76 8.98
N ALA A 101 1.72 -2.75 8.80
CA ALA A 101 2.34 -1.93 7.77
C ALA A 101 2.46 -2.73 6.46
N GLY A 102 2.13 -2.07 5.37
CA GLY A 102 2.40 -2.53 4.01
C GLY A 102 3.61 -1.79 3.45
N SER A 103 4.45 -2.51 2.72
CA SER A 103 5.48 -1.92 1.89
C SER A 103 5.69 -2.82 0.67
N ARG A 104 6.32 -2.26 -0.36
CA ARG A 104 6.54 -2.92 -1.64
C ARG A 104 8.04 -3.01 -1.95
N ALA A 105 8.41 -4.12 -2.56
CA ALA A 105 9.73 -4.35 -3.10
C ALA A 105 9.61 -5.06 -4.45
N VAL A 106 10.71 -5.24 -5.17
CA VAL A 106 10.67 -5.99 -6.42
C VAL A 106 10.69 -7.48 -6.10
N MET A 107 9.57 -8.15 -6.36
CA MET A 107 9.53 -9.61 -6.41
C MET A 107 10.10 -10.07 -7.74
N TYR A 108 10.91 -11.12 -7.74
CA TYR A 108 11.51 -11.67 -8.95
C TYR A 108 11.50 -13.20 -8.98
N ARG A 109 11.41 -13.75 -10.20
CA ARG A 109 11.53 -15.17 -10.50
C ARG A 109 12.96 -15.66 -10.27
N THR A 110 13.15 -16.47 -9.23
CA THR A 110 14.49 -16.92 -8.83
C THR A 110 15.14 -17.83 -9.87
N ASP A 111 14.34 -18.62 -10.58
CA ASP A 111 14.79 -19.52 -11.64
C ASP A 111 15.28 -18.77 -12.88
N LEU A 112 14.56 -17.73 -13.33
CA LEU A 112 14.99 -16.88 -14.44
C LEU A 112 16.26 -16.09 -14.11
N PHE A 113 16.37 -15.60 -12.88
CA PHE A 113 17.60 -14.92 -12.44
C PHE A 113 18.78 -15.88 -12.38
N THR A 114 18.56 -17.11 -11.91
CA THR A 114 19.61 -18.13 -11.84
C THR A 114 20.07 -18.56 -13.23
N SER A 115 19.15 -18.84 -14.15
CA SER A 115 19.49 -19.29 -15.51
C SER A 115 20.29 -18.24 -16.29
N LEU A 116 19.96 -16.97 -16.12
CA LEU A 116 20.65 -15.84 -16.78
C LEU A 116 21.81 -15.27 -15.95
N LYS A 117 22.15 -15.89 -14.82
CA LYS A 117 23.21 -15.43 -13.90
C LYS A 117 23.05 -13.97 -13.46
N ILE A 118 21.81 -13.53 -13.29
CA ILE A 118 21.47 -12.19 -12.82
C ILE A 118 21.54 -12.17 -11.28
N LYS A 119 22.31 -11.24 -10.73
CA LYS A 119 22.31 -10.95 -9.28
C LYS A 119 21.18 -9.98 -8.95
N ALA A 120 20.67 -10.05 -7.72
CA ALA A 120 19.70 -9.06 -7.21
C ALA A 120 20.25 -7.62 -7.37
N PRO A 121 19.58 -6.74 -8.14
CA PRO A 121 20.02 -5.38 -8.37
C PRO A 121 20.18 -4.55 -7.10
N ARG A 122 21.20 -3.70 -7.08
CA ARG A 122 21.47 -2.73 -6.01
C ARG A 122 21.43 -1.27 -6.48
N THR A 123 21.45 -1.04 -7.78
CA THR A 123 21.33 0.28 -8.40
C THR A 123 20.27 0.24 -9.49
N TYR A 124 19.75 1.41 -9.88
CA TYR A 124 18.74 1.50 -10.92
C TYR A 124 19.24 0.96 -12.27
N GLU A 125 20.51 1.19 -12.60
CA GLU A 125 21.16 0.69 -13.82
C GLU A 125 21.26 -0.83 -13.83
N GLN A 126 21.55 -1.45 -12.68
CA GLN A 126 21.54 -2.91 -12.56
C GLN A 126 20.13 -3.48 -12.72
N PHE A 127 19.12 -2.75 -12.24
CA PHE A 127 17.72 -3.14 -12.37
C PHE A 127 17.26 -3.11 -13.82
N THR A 128 17.54 -2.03 -14.56
CA THR A 128 17.19 -1.93 -15.99
C THR A 128 18.03 -2.89 -16.85
N ALA A 129 19.31 -3.09 -16.53
CA ALA A 129 20.14 -4.10 -17.22
C ALA A 129 19.65 -5.54 -16.99
N ALA A 130 19.15 -5.85 -15.79
CA ALA A 130 18.50 -7.13 -15.53
C ALA A 130 17.21 -7.28 -16.36
N ALA A 131 16.38 -6.23 -16.42
CA ALA A 131 15.18 -6.21 -17.23
C ALA A 131 15.47 -6.39 -18.73
N ASP A 132 16.50 -5.71 -19.26
CA ASP A 132 16.95 -5.87 -20.65
C ASP A 132 17.36 -7.31 -20.97
N LYS A 133 18.14 -7.96 -20.08
CA LYS A 133 18.54 -9.37 -20.24
C LYS A 133 17.33 -10.30 -20.23
N LEU A 134 16.36 -10.05 -19.35
CA LEU A 134 15.14 -10.85 -19.25
C LEU A 134 14.27 -10.70 -20.51
N MET A 135 14.11 -9.49 -21.03
CA MET A 135 13.41 -9.25 -22.30
C MET A 135 14.09 -9.97 -23.46
N ALA A 136 15.42 -9.83 -23.59
CA ALA A 136 16.17 -10.45 -24.68
C ALA A 136 16.05 -11.98 -24.67
N ALA A 137 16.20 -12.60 -23.48
CA ALA A 137 16.11 -14.04 -23.31
C ALA A 137 14.68 -14.61 -23.55
N ASN A 138 13.65 -13.77 -23.50
CA ASN A 138 12.25 -14.16 -23.68
C ASN A 138 11.59 -13.46 -24.87
N SER A 139 12.39 -13.02 -25.84
CA SER A 139 11.93 -12.23 -27.00
C SER A 139 10.91 -12.94 -27.89
N SER A 140 10.88 -14.28 -27.88
CA SER A 140 9.88 -15.09 -28.58
C SER A 140 8.50 -15.10 -27.92
N ASN A 141 8.39 -14.71 -26.65
CA ASN A 141 7.13 -14.62 -25.93
C ASN A 141 6.61 -13.17 -25.92
N SER A 142 5.71 -12.85 -26.84
CA SER A 142 5.12 -11.50 -26.97
C SER A 142 4.35 -11.03 -25.73
N LYS A 143 3.95 -11.93 -24.84
CA LYS A 143 3.22 -11.65 -23.59
C LYS A 143 4.16 -11.47 -22.39
N PHE A 144 5.46 -11.69 -22.56
CA PHE A 144 6.40 -11.66 -21.46
C PHE A 144 6.70 -10.23 -20.98
N SER A 145 6.60 -10.03 -19.66
CA SER A 145 7.00 -8.81 -18.98
C SER A 145 8.27 -9.07 -18.15
N ALA A 146 9.36 -8.38 -18.49
CA ALA A 146 10.52 -8.37 -17.60
C ALA A 146 10.17 -7.66 -16.28
N VAL A 147 9.37 -6.59 -16.35
CA VAL A 147 8.82 -5.88 -15.19
C VAL A 147 7.31 -5.69 -15.43
N TYR A 148 6.48 -6.40 -14.67
CA TYR A 148 5.03 -6.19 -14.68
C TYR A 148 4.69 -4.88 -13.98
N MET A 149 4.11 -3.95 -14.72
CA MET A 149 3.76 -2.60 -14.28
C MET A 149 2.47 -2.16 -14.99
N PRO A 150 1.28 -2.43 -14.41
CA PRO A 150 0.00 -2.00 -14.98
C PRO A 150 -0.17 -0.49 -14.89
N GLY A 151 -0.94 0.08 -15.82
CA GLY A 151 -0.94 1.52 -16.06
C GLY A 151 -1.55 2.38 -14.95
N LYS A 152 -2.47 1.84 -14.13
CA LYS A 152 -3.05 2.56 -12.98
C LYS A 152 -2.28 2.37 -11.67
N TYR A 153 -1.11 1.72 -11.68
CA TYR A 153 -0.39 1.35 -10.46
C TYR A 153 0.29 2.54 -9.76
N TRP A 154 -0.52 3.38 -9.11
CA TRP A 154 -0.07 4.65 -8.55
C TRP A 154 0.89 4.49 -7.37
N TYR A 155 0.78 3.41 -6.59
CA TYR A 155 1.74 3.12 -5.52
C TYR A 155 3.17 2.94 -6.04
N ALA A 156 3.33 2.38 -7.23
CA ALA A 156 4.63 2.25 -7.88
C ALA A 156 5.06 3.59 -8.51
N ALA A 157 4.19 4.21 -9.30
CA ALA A 157 4.50 5.43 -10.04
C ALA A 157 4.90 6.59 -9.13
N MET A 158 4.21 6.78 -8.01
CA MET A 158 4.57 7.83 -7.06
C MET A 158 5.91 7.55 -6.38
N GLY A 159 6.32 6.29 -6.23
CA GLY A 159 7.69 5.95 -5.81
C GLY A 159 8.76 6.58 -6.71
N PHE A 160 8.56 6.57 -8.04
CA PHE A 160 9.47 7.23 -8.99
C PHE A 160 9.44 8.76 -8.88
N VAL A 161 8.26 9.34 -8.63
CA VAL A 161 8.09 10.78 -8.39
C VAL A 161 8.88 11.23 -7.17
N TYR A 162 8.67 10.56 -6.02
CA TYR A 162 9.39 10.87 -4.78
C TYR A 162 10.89 10.55 -4.88
N ASP A 163 11.28 9.52 -5.65
CA ASP A 163 12.68 9.25 -5.91
C ASP A 163 13.35 10.37 -6.72
N SER A 164 12.59 11.06 -7.56
CA SER A 164 13.06 12.24 -8.31
C SER A 164 12.92 13.54 -7.50
N LYS A 165 12.58 13.45 -6.20
CA LYS A 165 12.30 14.59 -5.30
C LYS A 165 11.08 15.43 -5.71
N GLY A 166 10.19 14.87 -6.52
CA GLY A 166 8.86 15.42 -6.75
C GLY A 166 7.91 15.14 -5.60
N ALA A 167 6.69 15.64 -5.70
CA ALA A 167 5.62 15.45 -4.74
C ALA A 167 4.25 15.46 -5.42
N ILE A 168 3.27 14.81 -4.78
CA ILE A 168 1.87 14.83 -5.24
C ILE A 168 1.28 16.24 -5.06
N ALA A 169 1.47 16.82 -3.88
CA ALA A 169 1.03 18.15 -3.52
C ALA A 169 1.96 18.73 -2.46
N VAL A 170 2.03 20.05 -2.40
CA VAL A 170 2.78 20.83 -1.41
C VAL A 170 1.85 21.83 -0.74
N GLN A 171 2.24 22.35 0.42
CA GLN A 171 1.56 23.48 1.04
C GLN A 171 2.21 24.80 0.61
N GLU A 172 1.39 25.73 0.12
CA GLU A 172 1.78 27.11 -0.20
C GLU A 172 0.79 28.05 0.49
N ALA A 173 1.28 28.93 1.37
CA ALA A 173 0.47 29.92 2.10
C ALA A 173 -0.78 29.33 2.78
N GLY A 174 -0.65 28.16 3.41
CA GLY A 174 -1.75 27.49 4.13
C GLY A 174 -2.76 26.77 3.24
N LYS A 175 -2.52 26.70 1.92
CA LYS A 175 -3.35 25.94 0.96
C LYS A 175 -2.56 24.81 0.34
N TRP A 176 -3.26 23.75 -0.05
CA TRP A 176 -2.65 22.67 -0.82
C TRP A 176 -2.54 23.06 -2.29
N LYS A 177 -1.45 22.69 -2.94
CA LYS A 177 -1.25 22.85 -4.37
C LYS A 177 -0.70 21.55 -4.94
N GLY A 178 -1.39 21.00 -5.94
CA GLY A 178 -0.89 19.85 -6.69
C GLY A 178 0.46 20.18 -7.33
N SER A 179 1.38 19.22 -7.32
CA SER A 179 2.79 19.43 -7.66
C SER A 179 3.34 18.36 -8.62
N LEU A 180 2.46 17.60 -9.28
CA LEU A 180 2.84 16.57 -10.23
C LEU A 180 3.39 17.16 -11.53
N ASP A 181 3.07 18.41 -11.83
CA ASP A 181 3.57 19.19 -12.97
C ASP A 181 4.93 19.86 -12.73
N SER A 182 5.50 19.72 -11.53
CA SER A 182 6.88 20.15 -11.27
C SER A 182 7.88 19.35 -12.11
N ALA A 183 9.03 19.95 -12.44
CA ALA A 183 10.07 19.29 -13.24
C ALA A 183 10.52 17.95 -12.65
N ALA A 184 10.68 17.89 -11.33
CA ALA A 184 11.03 16.69 -10.58
C ALA A 184 9.95 15.59 -10.69
N SER A 185 8.68 15.95 -10.56
CA SER A 185 7.57 15.00 -10.71
C SER A 185 7.44 14.49 -12.16
N ILE A 186 7.61 15.37 -13.16
CA ILE A 186 7.62 14.99 -14.57
C ILE A 186 8.78 14.03 -14.87
N GLU A 187 9.97 14.25 -14.30
CA GLU A 187 11.10 13.32 -14.45
C GLU A 187 10.76 11.93 -13.90
N GLY A 188 10.19 11.87 -12.69
CA GLY A 188 9.77 10.62 -12.08
C GLY A 188 8.71 9.88 -12.88
N LEU A 189 7.66 10.58 -13.33
CA LEU A 189 6.60 10.02 -14.18
C LEU A 189 7.14 9.53 -15.53
N THR A 190 8.09 10.27 -16.12
CA THR A 190 8.75 9.86 -17.37
C THR A 190 9.56 8.57 -17.17
N ARG A 191 10.28 8.46 -16.06
CA ARG A 191 11.02 7.23 -15.71
C ARG A 191 10.09 6.04 -15.49
N TRP A 192 8.97 6.25 -14.80
CA TRP A 192 7.93 5.21 -14.66
C TRP A 192 7.37 4.79 -16.02
N LYS A 193 7.01 5.75 -16.90
CA LYS A 193 6.53 5.48 -18.26
C LYS A 193 7.54 4.65 -19.06
N ASN A 194 8.83 4.96 -18.96
CA ASN A 194 9.88 4.19 -19.63
C ASN A 194 9.92 2.72 -19.17
N ILE A 195 9.69 2.44 -17.89
CA ILE A 195 9.56 1.07 -17.40
C ILE A 195 8.32 0.39 -18.00
N VAL A 196 7.17 1.07 -17.99
CA VAL A 196 5.91 0.55 -18.54
C VAL A 196 6.09 0.22 -20.02
N ASP A 197 6.57 1.15 -20.84
CA ASP A 197 6.64 0.98 -22.29
C ASP A 197 7.72 -0.02 -22.71
N LYS A 198 8.86 -0.07 -22.01
CA LYS A 198 9.99 -0.94 -22.39
C LYS A 198 9.86 -2.37 -21.86
N TYR A 199 9.32 -2.57 -20.66
CA TYR A 199 9.44 -3.84 -19.93
C TYR A 199 8.12 -4.51 -19.55
N SER A 200 6.98 -3.81 -19.66
CA SER A 200 5.67 -4.31 -19.23
C SER A 200 4.78 -4.65 -20.41
N LYS A 201 4.08 -5.78 -20.32
CA LYS A 201 2.95 -6.19 -21.18
C LYS A 201 1.63 -6.15 -20.42
N ALA A 202 1.62 -5.54 -19.23
CA ALA A 202 0.42 -5.35 -18.44
C ALA A 202 -0.60 -4.46 -19.17
N ASP A 203 -1.88 -4.55 -18.76
CA ASP A 203 -2.90 -3.64 -19.23
C ASP A 203 -2.56 -2.19 -18.81
N LYS A 204 -2.48 -1.31 -19.80
CA LYS A 204 -2.22 0.13 -19.62
C LYS A 204 -3.39 0.88 -18.97
N SER A 205 -4.56 0.25 -18.87
CA SER A 205 -5.73 0.74 -18.14
C SER A 205 -6.07 -0.10 -16.91
N GLY A 206 -5.29 -1.15 -16.64
CA GLY A 206 -5.45 -2.02 -15.48
C GLY A 206 -4.74 -1.47 -14.24
N ASP A 207 -5.13 -1.97 -13.07
CA ASP A 207 -4.45 -1.74 -11.80
C ASP A 207 -3.66 -2.99 -11.37
N GLU A 208 -3.02 -2.91 -10.20
CA GLU A 208 -2.24 -4.01 -9.61
C GLU A 208 -3.10 -5.09 -8.92
N GLY A 209 -4.42 -4.95 -8.92
CA GLY A 209 -5.34 -5.95 -8.40
C GLY A 209 -5.12 -7.29 -9.10
N GLY A 210 -4.88 -8.35 -8.31
CA GLY A 210 -4.61 -9.68 -8.85
C GLY A 210 -3.22 -9.86 -9.46
N GLN A 211 -2.27 -8.93 -9.30
CA GLN A 211 -0.94 -9.05 -9.91
C GLN A 211 -0.19 -10.36 -9.55
N TRP A 212 -0.48 -10.96 -8.38
CA TRP A 212 0.09 -12.24 -7.97
C TRP A 212 -0.36 -13.39 -8.89
N GLU A 213 -1.59 -13.33 -9.42
CA GLU A 213 -2.13 -14.32 -10.37
C GLU A 213 -1.45 -14.18 -11.73
N VAL A 214 -1.22 -12.93 -12.16
CA VAL A 214 -0.48 -12.65 -13.39
C VAL A 214 0.97 -13.14 -13.27
N PHE A 215 1.59 -12.96 -12.11
CA PHE A 215 2.92 -13.49 -11.82
C PHE A 215 2.93 -15.03 -11.80
N ALA A 216 1.94 -15.66 -11.16
CA ALA A 216 1.76 -17.11 -11.13
C ALA A 216 1.66 -17.73 -12.53
N GLY A 217 1.03 -17.01 -13.46
CA GLY A 217 0.88 -17.39 -14.87
C GLY A 217 2.20 -17.52 -15.64
N GLY A 218 3.34 -17.12 -15.07
CA GLY A 218 4.67 -17.44 -15.59
C GLY A 218 5.21 -16.50 -16.66
N ASN A 219 4.42 -15.53 -17.14
CA ASN A 219 4.83 -14.54 -18.13
C ASN A 219 5.49 -13.29 -17.52
N VAL A 220 5.76 -13.29 -16.22
CA VAL A 220 6.35 -12.15 -15.51
C VAL A 220 7.65 -12.59 -14.84
N ALA A 221 8.72 -11.83 -15.04
CA ALA A 221 9.98 -12.06 -14.33
C ALA A 221 10.11 -11.23 -13.05
N MET A 222 9.67 -9.97 -13.07
CA MET A 222 9.70 -9.08 -11.92
C MET A 222 8.38 -8.32 -11.77
N SER A 223 7.96 -8.04 -10.53
CA SER A 223 6.81 -7.17 -10.21
C SER A 223 7.11 -6.34 -8.97
N TYR A 224 6.53 -5.13 -8.86
CA TYR A 224 6.61 -4.34 -7.63
C TYR A 224 5.49 -4.79 -6.69
N SER A 225 5.83 -5.62 -5.71
CA SER A 225 4.87 -6.46 -4.98
C SER A 225 4.97 -6.28 -3.47
N ASN A 226 3.87 -6.60 -2.80
CA ASN A 226 3.85 -6.74 -1.35
C ASN A 226 4.46 -8.09 -0.93
N GLY A 227 5.04 -8.15 0.26
CA GLY A 227 5.69 -9.37 0.76
C GLY A 227 4.76 -10.60 0.81
N TRP A 228 3.50 -10.38 1.18
CA TRP A 228 2.50 -11.43 1.30
C TRP A 228 2.16 -12.14 -0.01
N GLU A 229 2.37 -11.49 -1.17
CA GLU A 229 2.00 -12.04 -2.48
C GLU A 229 2.75 -13.35 -2.79
N THR A 230 3.87 -13.62 -2.11
CA THR A 230 4.61 -14.88 -2.22
C THR A 230 3.82 -16.13 -1.85
N CYS A 231 2.71 -16.01 -1.12
CA CYS A 231 1.79 -17.13 -0.85
C CYS A 231 1.17 -17.71 -2.11
N CYS A 232 1.06 -16.88 -3.15
CA CYS A 232 -0.01 -17.01 -4.13
C CYS A 232 0.51 -16.98 -5.57
N ILE A 233 1.81 -17.27 -5.74
CA ILE A 233 2.51 -17.28 -7.03
C ILE A 233 2.84 -18.68 -7.55
N ALA A 234 2.37 -19.74 -6.89
CA ALA A 234 2.62 -21.11 -7.33
C ALA A 234 2.11 -21.34 -8.78
N PRO A 235 2.82 -22.13 -9.62
CA PRO A 235 4.00 -22.95 -9.30
C PRO A 235 5.32 -22.17 -9.28
N GLN A 236 5.30 -20.86 -9.51
CA GLN A 236 6.49 -20.04 -9.56
C GLN A 236 7.13 -19.88 -8.18
N LYS A 237 8.42 -19.57 -8.18
CA LYS A 237 9.19 -19.26 -6.97
C LYS A 237 9.70 -17.83 -7.05
N GLY A 238 9.39 -17.06 -6.01
CA GLY A 238 9.71 -15.65 -5.90
C GLY A 238 10.68 -15.37 -4.77
N ALA A 239 11.56 -14.40 -4.96
CA ALA A 239 12.30 -13.73 -3.90
C ALA A 239 12.21 -12.21 -4.10
N PHE A 240 12.73 -11.44 -3.15
CA PHE A 240 12.64 -9.97 -3.19
C PHE A 240 14.01 -9.30 -3.19
N PHE A 241 14.07 -8.12 -3.78
CA PHE A 241 15.06 -7.09 -3.48
C PHE A 241 14.38 -5.71 -3.38
N PRO A 242 14.85 -4.79 -2.54
CA PRO A 242 14.30 -3.43 -2.50
C PRO A 242 14.49 -2.76 -3.85
N MET A 243 13.49 -2.00 -4.33
CA MET A 243 13.63 -1.25 -5.58
C MET A 243 14.80 -0.24 -5.43
N PRO A 244 15.86 -0.35 -6.24
CA PRO A 244 16.97 0.59 -6.17
C PRO A 244 16.54 2.00 -6.55
N SER A 245 17.07 3.00 -5.85
CA SER A 245 16.93 4.40 -6.23
C SER A 245 17.81 4.73 -7.44
N ILE A 246 17.47 5.82 -8.13
CA ILE A 246 18.38 6.51 -9.07
C ILE A 246 19.61 7.09 -8.38
N ARG A 247 19.59 7.23 -7.04
CA ARG A 247 20.74 7.60 -6.23
C ARG A 247 21.42 6.33 -5.71
N ALA A 248 22.71 6.21 -6.01
CA ALA A 248 23.50 5.04 -5.61
C ALA A 248 23.49 4.84 -4.08
N GLY A 249 23.22 3.62 -3.65
CA GLY A 249 23.18 3.26 -2.23
C GLY A 249 21.83 3.49 -1.55
N GLU A 250 20.88 4.15 -2.22
CA GLU A 250 19.53 4.40 -1.71
C GLU A 250 18.48 3.45 -2.31
N TYR A 251 17.30 3.42 -1.70
CA TYR A 251 16.12 2.74 -2.22
C TYR A 251 15.09 3.74 -2.68
N MET A 252 14.45 3.43 -3.81
CA MET A 252 13.29 4.18 -4.29
C MET A 252 12.27 4.24 -3.14
N PRO A 253 11.76 5.42 -2.77
CA PRO A 253 10.76 5.55 -1.72
C PRO A 253 9.59 4.60 -1.99
N ALA A 254 9.32 3.70 -1.04
CA ALA A 254 8.19 2.78 -1.10
C ALA A 254 6.97 3.41 -0.43
N PHE A 255 5.77 3.13 -0.94
CA PHE A 255 4.55 3.59 -0.28
C PHE A 255 4.46 2.99 1.13
N LEU A 256 4.37 3.84 2.15
CA LEU A 256 4.09 3.42 3.52
C LEU A 256 2.61 3.10 3.66
N GLY A 257 2.21 1.95 3.14
CA GLY A 257 0.85 1.47 3.24
C GLY A 257 0.56 0.76 4.55
N GLY A 258 -0.59 0.12 4.58
CA GLY A 258 -1.04 -0.65 5.71
C GLY A 258 -2.49 -0.36 6.03
N SER A 259 -2.93 -0.94 7.14
CA SER A 259 -4.29 -0.76 7.61
C SER A 259 -4.30 -0.31 9.07
N ASN A 260 -5.41 0.32 9.43
CA ASN A 260 -5.80 0.62 10.80
C ASN A 260 -7.20 0.04 11.06
N LEU A 261 -7.51 -0.21 12.33
CA LEU A 261 -8.81 -0.72 12.77
C LEU A 261 -9.54 0.37 13.55
N GLY A 262 -10.67 0.82 13.04
CA GLY A 262 -11.49 1.87 13.66
C GLY A 262 -12.82 1.31 14.16
N VAL A 263 -13.41 2.03 15.12
CA VAL A 263 -14.79 1.79 15.59
C VAL A 263 -15.67 2.89 14.98
N PRO A 264 -16.60 2.56 14.07
CA PRO A 264 -17.52 3.55 13.51
C PRO A 264 -18.33 4.26 14.59
N ALA A 265 -18.58 5.57 14.42
CA ALA A 265 -19.26 6.40 15.42
C ALA A 265 -20.70 5.96 15.71
N LYS A 266 -21.34 5.29 14.73
CA LYS A 266 -22.70 4.73 14.83
C LYS A 266 -22.72 3.23 15.20
N SER A 267 -21.59 2.65 15.60
CA SER A 267 -21.54 1.29 16.16
C SER A 267 -22.48 1.19 17.36
N LYS A 268 -23.28 0.12 17.38
CA LYS A 268 -24.17 -0.20 18.50
C LYS A 268 -23.42 -0.82 19.68
N ASN A 269 -22.24 -1.39 19.44
CA ASN A 269 -21.41 -2.06 20.43
C ASN A 269 -19.95 -1.57 20.42
N PRO A 270 -19.69 -0.26 20.65
CA PRO A 270 -18.36 0.31 20.47
C PRO A 270 -17.30 -0.30 21.40
N ASP A 271 -17.67 -0.63 22.64
CA ASP A 271 -16.76 -1.27 23.59
C ASP A 271 -16.37 -2.67 23.12
N TRP A 272 -17.31 -3.48 22.62
CA TRP A 272 -17.01 -4.78 22.04
C TRP A 272 -16.06 -4.67 20.85
N GLY A 273 -16.22 -3.62 20.04
CA GLY A 273 -15.26 -3.30 18.97
C GLY A 273 -13.84 -3.05 19.49
N VAL A 274 -13.68 -2.21 20.51
CA VAL A 274 -12.38 -1.97 21.17
C VAL A 274 -11.77 -3.25 21.74
N HIS A 275 -12.58 -4.09 22.39
CA HIS A 275 -12.14 -5.36 22.96
C HIS A 275 -11.67 -6.34 21.88
N TRP A 276 -12.36 -6.40 20.73
CA TRP A 276 -11.96 -7.25 19.63
C TRP A 276 -10.68 -6.74 18.94
N ILE A 277 -10.58 -5.43 18.68
CA ILE A 277 -9.37 -4.80 18.14
C ILE A 277 -8.16 -5.13 19.02
N LYS A 278 -8.30 -5.07 20.35
CA LYS A 278 -7.24 -5.46 21.29
C LYS A 278 -6.78 -6.91 21.12
N SER A 279 -7.70 -7.84 20.89
CA SER A 279 -7.35 -9.25 20.61
C SER A 279 -6.64 -9.37 19.26
N PHE A 280 -7.08 -8.61 18.25
CA PHE A 280 -6.58 -8.70 16.89
C PHE A 280 -5.22 -8.04 16.67
N THR A 281 -4.92 -6.96 17.41
CA THR A 281 -3.61 -6.31 17.40
C THR A 281 -2.67 -6.84 18.48
N SER A 282 -3.05 -7.94 19.16
CA SER A 282 -2.19 -8.61 20.14
C SER A 282 -0.93 -9.19 19.53
N GLY A 283 0.14 -9.36 20.32
CA GLY A 283 1.39 -9.97 19.84
C GLY A 283 1.23 -11.38 19.28
N GLN A 284 0.22 -12.14 19.71
CA GLN A 284 -0.05 -13.47 19.14
C GLN A 284 -0.66 -13.38 17.74
N ALA A 285 -1.69 -12.54 17.55
CA ALA A 285 -2.29 -12.33 16.23
C ALA A 285 -1.29 -11.65 15.28
N MET A 286 -0.50 -10.68 15.77
CA MET A 286 0.54 -10.01 15.02
C MET A 286 1.63 -10.97 14.51
N ARG A 287 1.95 -12.05 15.25
CA ARG A 287 2.85 -13.09 14.74
C ARG A 287 2.29 -13.81 13.52
N GLU A 288 0.98 -14.02 13.45
CA GLU A 288 0.34 -14.61 12.26
C GLU A 288 0.34 -13.62 11.08
N ILE A 289 0.20 -12.31 11.35
CA ILE A 289 0.35 -11.25 10.34
C ILE A 289 1.76 -11.25 9.72
N VAL A 290 2.80 -11.35 10.55
CA VAL A 290 4.20 -11.40 10.09
C VAL A 290 4.46 -12.68 9.27
N LYS A 291 3.95 -13.83 9.72
CA LYS A 291 4.06 -15.10 8.97
C LYS A 291 3.36 -15.02 7.61
N ALA A 292 2.26 -14.29 7.51
CA ALA A 292 1.55 -14.07 6.25
C ALA A 292 2.26 -13.07 5.32
N GLY A 293 3.37 -12.47 5.76
CA GLY A 293 4.24 -11.65 4.93
C GLY A 293 4.03 -10.15 4.98
N ASN A 294 3.31 -9.66 5.99
CA ASN A 294 3.18 -8.23 6.26
C ASN A 294 4.18 -7.77 7.33
N LEU A 295 4.38 -6.46 7.40
CA LEU A 295 5.17 -5.86 8.47
C LEU A 295 4.29 -5.66 9.72
N PRO A 296 4.81 -5.95 10.92
CA PRO A 296 4.05 -5.73 12.15
C PRO A 296 3.78 -4.25 12.37
N ASN A 297 2.74 -3.93 13.15
CA ASN A 297 2.37 -2.55 13.48
C ASN A 297 3.30 -1.84 14.49
N ASN A 298 4.37 -2.48 14.95
CA ASN A 298 5.24 -1.97 16.00
C ASN A 298 6.71 -2.30 15.76
N THR A 299 7.59 -1.46 16.28
CA THR A 299 9.05 -1.56 16.09
C THR A 299 9.64 -2.81 16.75
N SER A 300 9.13 -3.19 17.92
CA SER A 300 9.64 -4.32 18.71
C SER A 300 9.54 -5.67 17.97
N MET A 301 8.50 -5.84 17.15
CA MET A 301 8.26 -7.07 16.40
C MET A 301 8.89 -7.08 15.00
N LEU A 302 9.52 -6.00 14.54
CA LEU A 302 10.21 -5.96 13.23
C LEU A 302 11.31 -7.03 13.13
N THR A 303 11.90 -7.42 14.26
CA THR A 303 12.90 -8.50 14.35
C THR A 303 12.36 -9.87 13.92
N LEU A 304 11.04 -10.05 13.91
CA LEU A 304 10.38 -11.28 13.47
C LEU A 304 10.28 -11.39 11.95
N VAL A 305 10.51 -10.30 11.22
CA VAL A 305 10.44 -10.27 9.75
C VAL A 305 11.66 -10.99 9.17
N LYS A 306 11.41 -12.11 8.49
CA LYS A 306 12.44 -13.02 7.94
C LYS A 306 12.29 -13.20 6.43
N GLY A 307 13.30 -13.84 5.82
CA GLY A 307 13.26 -14.24 4.41
C GLY A 307 13.10 -13.06 3.45
N GLY A 308 12.32 -13.25 2.38
CA GLY A 308 12.04 -12.21 1.38
C GLY A 308 11.41 -10.94 1.99
N ASN A 309 10.61 -11.07 3.05
CA ASN A 309 9.99 -9.93 3.72
C ASN A 309 11.00 -9.03 4.43
N LYS A 310 12.21 -9.53 4.74
CA LYS A 310 13.30 -8.68 5.25
C LYS A 310 13.74 -7.67 4.19
N GLN A 311 13.66 -8.00 2.90
CA GLN A 311 13.97 -7.07 1.81
C GLN A 311 12.85 -6.05 1.62
N VAL A 312 11.60 -6.46 1.78
CA VAL A 312 10.45 -5.55 1.83
C VAL A 312 10.60 -4.55 2.99
N ALA A 313 10.92 -5.03 4.19
CA ALA A 313 11.19 -4.19 5.35
C ALA A 313 12.39 -3.25 5.13
N LYS A 314 13.45 -3.73 4.47
CA LYS A 314 14.62 -2.91 4.15
C LYS A 314 14.28 -1.77 3.20
N GLY A 315 13.46 -2.02 2.19
CA GLY A 315 12.93 -0.98 1.30
C GLY A 315 12.07 0.04 2.05
N ALA A 316 11.30 -0.40 3.04
CA ALA A 316 10.47 0.45 3.90
C ALA A 316 11.25 1.44 4.81
N ASN A 317 12.58 1.46 4.78
CA ASN A 317 13.38 2.52 5.41
C ASN A 317 13.42 3.82 4.56
N SER A 318 13.05 3.74 3.29
CA SER A 318 12.86 4.88 2.39
C SER A 318 11.40 4.85 1.97
N THR A 319 10.61 5.84 2.39
CA THR A 319 9.16 5.81 2.18
C THR A 319 8.59 7.13 1.70
N TRP A 320 7.40 7.05 1.12
CA TRP A 320 6.52 8.18 0.88
C TRP A 320 5.11 7.86 1.37
N PHE A 321 4.35 8.90 1.65
CA PHE A 321 2.93 8.81 1.99
C PHE A 321 2.13 9.88 1.26
N VAL A 322 0.82 9.75 1.27
CA VAL A 322 -0.08 10.74 0.68
C VAL A 322 -0.03 12.05 1.46
N PRO A 323 -0.34 13.21 0.83
CA PRO A 323 -0.55 14.46 1.54
C PRO A 323 -1.50 14.28 2.74
N ALA A 324 -1.09 14.77 3.91
CA ALA A 324 -1.91 14.77 5.13
C ALA A 324 -3.00 15.86 5.07
N ALA A 325 -3.77 15.86 3.99
CA ALA A 325 -4.87 16.77 3.75
C ALA A 325 -6.18 16.12 4.18
N GLU A 326 -7.02 16.82 4.94
CA GLU A 326 -8.34 16.32 5.37
C GLU A 326 -9.19 15.84 4.18
N LYS A 327 -9.09 16.55 3.05
CA LYS A 327 -9.80 16.25 1.80
C LYS A 327 -9.07 15.26 0.88
N TRP A 328 -7.96 14.64 1.31
CA TRP A 328 -7.18 13.72 0.47
C TRP A 328 -8.03 12.61 -0.17
N VAL A 329 -8.99 12.07 0.57
CA VAL A 329 -9.89 11.03 0.06
C VAL A 329 -10.67 11.44 -1.19
N ASN A 330 -10.89 12.74 -1.42
CA ASN A 330 -11.56 13.22 -2.61
C ASN A 330 -10.70 12.97 -3.85
N VAL A 331 -9.37 13.11 -3.71
CA VAL A 331 -8.40 12.78 -4.76
C VAL A 331 -8.40 11.28 -5.07
N GLU A 332 -8.42 10.43 -4.04
CA GLU A 332 -8.50 8.98 -4.22
C GLU A 332 -9.83 8.55 -4.85
N ASN A 333 -10.97 9.04 -4.34
CA ASN A 333 -12.30 8.72 -4.86
C ASN A 333 -12.48 9.16 -6.33
N ALA A 334 -11.89 10.30 -6.70
CA ALA A 334 -11.90 10.77 -8.07
C ALA A 334 -10.91 10.02 -8.98
N ASN A 335 -10.12 9.08 -8.44
CA ASN A 335 -9.10 8.32 -9.17
C ASN A 335 -8.13 9.23 -9.96
N VAL A 336 -7.78 10.41 -9.41
CA VAL A 336 -7.00 11.41 -10.17
C VAL A 336 -5.65 10.84 -10.61
N LEU A 337 -4.93 10.18 -9.69
CA LEU A 337 -3.63 9.59 -9.98
C LEU A 337 -3.74 8.43 -10.97
N GLN A 338 -4.69 7.53 -10.75
CA GLN A 338 -4.91 6.37 -11.62
C GLN A 338 -5.28 6.80 -13.05
N THR A 339 -6.14 7.82 -13.18
CA THR A 339 -6.56 8.37 -14.47
C THR A 339 -5.39 9.04 -15.18
N MET A 340 -4.61 9.87 -14.48
CA MET A 340 -3.39 10.47 -15.01
C MET A 340 -2.43 9.39 -15.54
N LEU A 341 -2.15 8.36 -14.74
CA LEU A 341 -1.20 7.32 -15.11
C LEU A 341 -1.72 6.46 -16.29
N SER A 342 -3.02 6.16 -16.33
CA SER A 342 -3.64 5.47 -17.46
C SER A 342 -3.56 6.30 -18.75
N ASP A 343 -3.80 7.61 -18.69
CA ASP A 343 -3.68 8.50 -19.84
C ASP A 343 -2.22 8.56 -20.36
N ILE A 344 -1.24 8.59 -19.45
CA ILE A 344 0.20 8.54 -19.78
C ILE A 344 0.60 7.18 -20.39
N ALA A 345 0.16 6.07 -19.79
CA ALA A 345 0.50 4.72 -20.21
C ALA A 345 -0.06 4.40 -21.59
N THR A 346 -1.33 4.76 -21.83
CA THR A 346 -2.01 4.58 -23.13
C THR A 346 -1.51 5.53 -24.21
N GLY A 347 -0.81 6.60 -23.85
CA GLY A 347 -0.36 7.64 -24.78
C GLY A 347 -1.46 8.62 -25.18
N LYS A 348 -2.60 8.60 -24.47
CA LYS A 348 -3.70 9.56 -24.67
C LYS A 348 -3.28 11.00 -24.33
N LYS A 349 -2.33 11.17 -23.40
CA LYS A 349 -1.70 12.45 -23.08
C LYS A 349 -0.20 12.28 -22.90
N THR A 350 0.55 13.35 -23.14
CA THR A 350 1.95 13.41 -22.72
C THR A 350 2.05 13.41 -21.19
N VAL A 351 3.25 13.10 -20.66
CA VAL A 351 3.50 13.16 -19.21
C VAL A 351 3.20 14.55 -18.65
N ALA A 352 3.65 15.61 -19.33
CA ALA A 352 3.47 16.98 -18.87
C ALA A 352 1.99 17.42 -18.86
N GLU A 353 1.23 17.09 -19.90
CA GLU A 353 -0.20 17.43 -19.98
C GLU A 353 -1.01 16.71 -18.89
N ALA A 354 -0.83 15.40 -18.75
CA ALA A 354 -1.54 14.62 -17.74
C ALA A 354 -1.18 15.07 -16.31
N ALA A 355 0.10 15.37 -16.06
CA ALA A 355 0.58 15.86 -14.77
C ALA A 355 0.03 17.25 -14.42
N LYS A 356 -0.09 18.15 -15.41
CA LYS A 356 -0.71 19.47 -15.26
C LYS A 356 -2.19 19.35 -14.89
N ASP A 357 -2.94 18.53 -15.62
CA ASP A 357 -4.36 18.32 -15.36
C ASP A 357 -4.59 17.71 -13.97
N ALA A 358 -3.77 16.71 -13.60
CA ALA A 358 -3.82 16.10 -12.29
C ALA A 358 -3.48 17.09 -11.17
N SER A 359 -2.48 17.95 -11.37
CA SER A 359 -2.09 18.97 -10.38
C SER A 359 -3.19 20.00 -10.18
N ALA A 360 -3.85 20.42 -11.25
CA ALA A 360 -5.00 21.32 -11.18
C ALA A 360 -6.17 20.69 -10.42
N GLU A 361 -6.53 19.44 -10.73
CA GLU A 361 -7.64 18.75 -10.05
C GLU A 361 -7.30 18.44 -8.59
N ILE A 362 -6.06 18.03 -8.27
CA ILE A 362 -5.60 17.86 -6.89
C ILE A 362 -5.71 19.17 -6.11
N THR A 363 -5.24 20.28 -6.68
CA THR A 363 -5.36 21.61 -6.05
C THR A 363 -6.81 21.94 -5.74
N LYS A 364 -7.72 21.67 -6.68
CA LYS A 364 -9.15 21.91 -6.50
C LYS A 364 -9.77 21.01 -5.43
N LEU A 365 -9.44 19.71 -5.41
CA LEU A 365 -10.05 18.75 -4.49
C LEU A 365 -9.55 18.85 -3.05
N LEU A 366 -8.33 19.35 -2.85
CA LEU A 366 -7.71 19.50 -1.54
C LEU A 366 -8.07 20.80 -0.82
N ASN A 367 -8.63 21.79 -1.52
CA ASN A 367 -9.09 23.06 -0.95
C ASN A 367 -10.62 23.15 -0.97
#